data_AF-A0A4U3LZV4-F1
#
_entry.id   AF-A0A4U3LZV4-F1
#
_cell.length_a   1.000
_cell.length_b   1.000
_cell.length_c   1.000
_cell.angle_alpha   90.00
_cell.angle_beta   90.00
_cell.angle_gamma   90.00
#
_symmetry.space_group_name_H-M   'P 1'
#
loop_
_entity.id
_entity.type
_entity.pdbx_description
1 polymer ?
#
loop_
_entity_poly.entity_id
_entity_poly.type
_entity_poly.pdbx_seq_one_letter_code
_entity_poly.pdbx_strand_id
1 'polypeptide(L)'
;GGPLGSALRHARTAREAGADGVLLLPPAARGPRYADYVRAVAAEGVPVVLYARDHLVLSPREVLELADIPGVVGLKDGVGDIDRMQRIVRAMDGRDFTFFNGLPTAELTMPAYRAIGVDLYSSAVFAFAPEIAVAYRQGNERLLGEFYAPLVELRSKVPGYAVSLVKAGVRLRGLDAGAVRPPLADLAPGDLAELDRLIKIGLELT
;
A
#
# COMPACT_ATOMS: atom_id res chain seq x y z
N GLY A 1 -4.52 1.30 -13.11
CA GLY A 1 -3.52 0.51 -13.84
C GLY A 1 -4.14 -0.31 -14.93
N GLY A 2 -3.31 -1.11 -15.61
CA GLY A 2 -3.72 -1.88 -16.79
C GLY A 2 -3.86 -1.04 -18.06
N PRO A 3 -4.54 -1.56 -19.11
CA PRO A 3 -4.75 -0.84 -20.37
C PRO A 3 -5.42 0.51 -20.17
N LEU A 4 -5.02 1.52 -20.96
CA LEU A 4 -5.47 2.91 -20.79
C LEU A 4 -7.00 3.03 -20.74
N GLY A 5 -7.71 2.42 -21.69
CA GLY A 5 -9.17 2.49 -21.73
C GLY A 5 -9.84 1.99 -20.44
N SER A 6 -9.29 0.95 -19.80
CA SER A 6 -9.81 0.47 -18.51
C SER A 6 -9.49 1.43 -17.37
N ALA A 7 -8.29 2.01 -17.35
CA ALA A 7 -7.91 3.00 -16.34
C ALA A 7 -8.78 4.25 -16.42
N LEU A 8 -9.07 4.76 -17.62
CA LEU A 8 -9.98 5.90 -17.82
C LEU A 8 -11.38 5.60 -17.33
N ARG A 9 -11.95 4.43 -17.70
CA ARG A 9 -13.27 4.02 -17.22
C ARG A 9 -13.32 3.96 -15.70
N HIS A 10 -12.34 3.33 -15.05
CA HIS A 10 -12.31 3.24 -13.59
C HIS A 10 -12.17 4.61 -12.92
N ALA A 11 -11.32 5.51 -13.45
CA ALA A 11 -11.16 6.86 -12.91
C ALA A 11 -12.46 7.66 -13.02
N ARG A 12 -13.13 7.59 -14.17
CA ARG A 12 -14.45 8.21 -14.39
C ARG A 12 -15.50 7.67 -13.43
N THR A 13 -15.62 6.34 -13.34
CA THR A 13 -16.57 5.70 -12.44
C THR A 13 -16.30 6.06 -10.98
N ALA A 14 -15.03 6.12 -10.55
CA ALA A 14 -14.68 6.54 -9.20
C ALA A 14 -15.10 7.98 -8.92
N ARG A 15 -14.84 8.91 -9.86
CA ARG A 15 -15.29 10.30 -9.77
C ARG A 15 -16.81 10.42 -9.70
N GLU A 16 -17.52 9.72 -10.59
CA GLU A 16 -19.00 9.73 -10.62
C GLU A 16 -19.61 9.15 -9.35
N ALA A 17 -18.91 8.23 -8.68
CA ALA A 17 -19.28 7.70 -7.37
C ALA A 17 -18.90 8.62 -6.19
N GLY A 18 -18.26 9.77 -6.44
CA GLY A 18 -17.87 10.74 -5.43
C GLY A 18 -16.57 10.42 -4.70
N ALA A 19 -15.67 9.61 -5.28
CA ALA A 19 -14.37 9.34 -4.69
C ALA A 19 -13.46 10.58 -4.69
N ASP A 20 -12.77 10.83 -3.58
CA ASP A 20 -11.82 11.95 -3.43
C ASP A 20 -10.49 11.74 -4.19
N GLY A 21 -10.24 10.52 -4.66
CA GLY A 21 -8.99 10.20 -5.35
C GLY A 21 -8.93 8.75 -5.84
N VAL A 22 -7.92 8.47 -6.65
CA VAL A 22 -7.60 7.12 -7.14
C VAL A 22 -6.13 6.78 -6.89
N LEU A 23 -5.88 5.51 -6.53
CA LEU A 23 -4.54 4.94 -6.50
C LEU A 23 -4.22 4.31 -7.86
N LEU A 24 -3.36 4.94 -8.64
CA LEU A 24 -3.02 4.50 -9.99
C LEU A 24 -1.93 3.43 -9.96
N LEU A 25 -2.34 2.16 -9.99
CA LEU A 25 -1.44 1.04 -10.29
C LEU A 25 -0.76 1.22 -11.65
N PRO A 26 0.45 0.65 -11.86
CA PRO A 26 1.12 0.71 -13.14
C PRO A 26 0.31 0.01 -14.26
N PRO A 27 0.48 0.42 -15.53
CA PRO A 27 0.09 -0.39 -16.68
C PRO A 27 0.90 -1.71 -16.71
N ALA A 28 0.51 -2.67 -17.56
CA ALA A 28 1.20 -3.97 -17.63
C ALA A 28 2.67 -3.88 -18.08
N ALA A 29 3.01 -2.81 -18.82
CA ALA A 29 4.37 -2.49 -19.19
C ALA A 29 4.58 -0.97 -19.16
N ARG A 30 5.79 -0.56 -18.79
CA ARG A 30 6.23 0.82 -18.88
C ARG A 30 6.74 1.11 -20.30
N GLY A 31 6.28 2.20 -20.90
CA GLY A 31 6.76 2.70 -22.19
C GLY A 31 7.19 4.17 -22.10
N PRO A 32 7.80 4.72 -23.17
CA PRO A 32 8.28 6.11 -23.20
C PRO A 32 7.16 7.15 -23.01
N ARG A 33 5.90 6.75 -23.22
CA ARG A 33 4.71 7.61 -23.08
C ARG A 33 3.98 7.43 -21.74
N TYR A 34 4.68 7.03 -20.68
CA TYR A 34 4.06 6.83 -19.37
C TYR A 34 3.44 8.13 -18.81
N ALA A 35 4.09 9.28 -18.98
CA ALA A 35 3.53 10.57 -18.58
C ALA A 35 2.21 10.89 -19.31
N ASP A 36 2.07 10.52 -20.59
CA ASP A 36 0.82 10.69 -21.33
C ASP A 36 -0.31 9.81 -20.79
N TYR A 37 0.02 8.58 -20.37
CA TYR A 37 -0.93 7.69 -19.70
C TYR A 37 -1.44 8.31 -18.39
N VAL A 38 -0.52 8.82 -17.56
CA VAL A 38 -0.88 9.49 -16.29
C VAL A 38 -1.72 10.73 -16.54
N ARG A 39 -1.33 11.57 -17.52
CA ARG A 39 -2.08 12.77 -17.90
C ARG A 39 -3.49 12.46 -18.36
N ALA A 40 -3.67 11.43 -19.16
CA ALA A 40 -4.99 11.00 -19.61
C ALA A 40 -5.88 10.55 -18.44
N VAL A 41 -5.33 9.81 -17.48
CA VAL A 41 -6.07 9.39 -16.27
C VAL A 41 -6.42 10.60 -15.38
N ALA A 42 -5.47 11.49 -15.12
CA ALA A 42 -5.70 12.68 -14.31
C ALA A 42 -6.73 13.64 -14.95
N ALA A 43 -6.77 13.71 -16.28
CA ALA A 43 -7.75 14.48 -17.03
C ALA A 43 -9.20 14.01 -16.86
N GLU A 44 -9.44 12.80 -16.32
CA GLU A 44 -10.78 12.39 -15.89
C GLU A 44 -11.24 13.17 -14.65
N GLY A 45 -10.42 14.05 -14.06
CA GLY A 45 -10.86 15.03 -13.06
C GLY A 45 -10.97 14.47 -11.64
N VAL A 46 -10.19 13.44 -11.32
CA VAL A 46 -10.08 12.86 -9.97
C VAL A 46 -8.62 12.89 -9.53
N PRO A 47 -8.29 13.32 -8.28
CA PRO A 47 -6.92 13.31 -7.78
C PRO A 47 -6.26 11.94 -7.89
N VAL A 48 -5.00 11.91 -8.32
CA VAL A 48 -4.25 10.69 -8.61
C VAL A 48 -3.05 10.56 -7.68
N VAL A 49 -3.00 9.46 -6.93
CA VAL A 49 -1.79 8.99 -6.26
C VAL A 49 -1.15 7.91 -7.11
N LEU A 50 0.09 8.10 -7.52
CA LEU A 50 0.84 7.11 -8.29
C LEU A 50 1.27 5.95 -7.39
N TYR A 51 1.19 4.72 -7.88
CA TYR A 51 1.75 3.57 -7.17
C TYR A 51 2.98 3.02 -7.89
N ALA A 52 4.17 3.38 -7.43
CA ALA A 52 5.43 2.79 -7.92
C ALA A 52 5.59 1.38 -7.34
N ARG A 53 5.35 0.35 -8.14
CA ARG A 53 5.46 -1.06 -7.74
C ARG A 53 5.81 -1.93 -8.94
N ASP A 54 6.31 -3.12 -8.68
CA ASP A 54 6.71 -4.12 -9.67
C ASP A 54 7.78 -3.54 -10.60
N HIS A 55 7.47 -3.36 -11.89
CA HIS A 55 8.39 -2.83 -12.89
C HIS A 55 8.38 -1.30 -12.97
N LEU A 56 7.44 -0.61 -12.29
CA LEU A 56 7.38 0.85 -12.30
C LEU A 56 8.31 1.41 -11.23
N VAL A 57 9.58 1.54 -11.60
CA VAL A 57 10.61 2.23 -10.81
C VAL A 57 10.78 3.64 -11.37
N LEU A 58 10.51 4.66 -10.54
CA LEU A 58 10.60 6.08 -10.90
C LEU A 58 11.85 6.72 -10.29
N SER A 59 12.57 7.48 -11.10
CA SER A 59 13.66 8.36 -10.67
C SER A 59 13.14 9.70 -10.14
N PRO A 60 13.95 10.46 -9.37
CA PRO A 60 13.56 11.79 -8.90
C PRO A 60 13.07 12.74 -10.00
N ARG A 61 13.75 12.73 -11.16
CA ARG A 61 13.37 13.55 -12.32
C ARG A 61 11.99 13.17 -12.87
N GLU A 62 11.70 11.88 -12.94
CA GLU A 62 10.42 11.39 -13.43
C GLU A 62 9.29 11.70 -12.45
N VAL A 63 9.54 11.63 -11.14
CA VAL A 63 8.54 12.04 -10.13
C VAL A 63 8.24 13.53 -10.24
N LEU A 64 9.26 14.38 -10.43
CA LEU A 64 9.07 15.82 -10.68
C LEU A 64 8.20 16.07 -11.92
N GLU A 65 8.54 15.44 -13.05
CA GLU A 65 7.78 15.57 -14.30
C GLU A 65 6.31 15.13 -14.12
N LEU A 66 6.07 14.03 -13.42
CA LEU A 66 4.73 13.51 -13.18
C LEU A 66 3.94 14.36 -12.18
N ALA A 67 4.61 14.95 -11.19
CA ALA A 67 3.97 15.84 -10.21
C ALA A 67 3.54 17.18 -10.83
N ASP A 68 4.17 17.61 -11.94
CA ASP A 68 3.74 18.79 -12.70
C ASP A 68 2.46 18.54 -13.53
N ILE A 69 1.96 17.29 -13.58
CA ILE A 69 0.67 16.98 -14.22
C ILE A 69 -0.47 17.40 -13.27
N PRO A 70 -1.38 18.31 -13.68
CA PRO A 70 -2.51 18.71 -12.85
C PRO A 70 -3.34 17.52 -12.39
N GLY A 71 -3.58 17.43 -11.08
CA GLY A 71 -4.33 16.34 -10.45
C GLY A 71 -3.47 15.18 -9.95
N VAL A 72 -2.16 15.14 -10.21
CA VAL A 72 -1.25 14.19 -9.55
C VAL A 72 -0.83 14.75 -8.20
N VAL A 73 -1.21 14.08 -7.11
CA VAL A 73 -1.12 14.61 -5.74
C VAL A 73 -0.21 13.80 -4.81
N GLY A 74 0.31 12.67 -5.27
CA GLY A 74 1.20 11.88 -4.43
C GLY A 74 1.81 10.65 -5.08
N LEU A 75 2.70 10.02 -4.33
CA LEU A 75 3.39 8.78 -4.68
C LEU A 75 3.35 7.81 -3.50
N LYS A 76 2.81 6.63 -3.76
CA LYS A 76 2.92 5.46 -2.89
C LYS A 76 4.09 4.61 -3.38
N ASP A 77 5.14 4.48 -2.57
CA ASP A 77 6.30 3.64 -2.90
C ASP A 77 6.07 2.19 -2.48
N GLY A 78 6.02 1.30 -3.45
CA GLY A 78 5.98 -0.14 -3.26
C GLY A 78 7.29 -0.84 -3.65
N VAL A 79 8.35 -0.09 -3.96
CA VAL A 79 9.65 -0.65 -4.38
C VAL A 79 10.62 -0.80 -3.21
N GLY A 80 10.69 0.18 -2.29
CA GLY A 80 11.48 0.04 -1.05
C GLY A 80 12.97 0.33 -1.16
N ASP A 81 13.38 1.04 -2.20
CA ASP A 81 14.75 1.53 -2.32
C ASP A 81 14.89 2.86 -1.57
N ILE A 82 15.46 2.79 -0.37
CA ILE A 82 15.54 3.94 0.56
C ILE A 82 16.42 5.07 0.00
N ASP A 83 17.53 4.76 -0.69
CA ASP A 83 18.37 5.79 -1.33
C ASP A 83 17.57 6.56 -2.38
N ARG A 84 16.93 5.82 -3.29
CA ARG A 84 16.11 6.43 -4.34
C ARG A 84 14.95 7.22 -3.77
N MET A 85 14.25 6.67 -2.78
CA MET A 85 13.12 7.35 -2.13
C MET A 85 13.58 8.65 -1.45
N GLN A 86 14.72 8.63 -0.74
CA GLN A 86 15.27 9.84 -0.13
C GLN A 86 15.60 10.91 -1.18
N ARG A 87 16.17 10.53 -2.32
CA ARG A 87 16.46 11.45 -3.43
C ARG A 87 15.18 12.02 -4.04
N ILE A 88 14.11 11.23 -4.13
CA ILE A 88 12.78 11.68 -4.57
C ILE A 88 12.21 12.71 -3.58
N VAL A 89 12.17 12.39 -2.28
CA VAL A 89 11.64 13.30 -1.25
C VAL A 89 12.40 14.63 -1.27
N ARG A 90 13.73 14.60 -1.32
CA ARG A 90 14.56 15.82 -1.40
C ARG A 90 14.32 16.63 -2.66
N ALA A 91 14.08 15.99 -3.81
CA ALA A 91 13.79 16.69 -5.05
C ALA A 91 12.42 17.38 -5.04
N MET A 92 11.49 16.89 -4.21
CA MET A 92 10.12 17.38 -4.07
C MET A 92 9.93 18.33 -2.88
N ASP A 93 11.00 18.70 -2.18
CA ASP A 93 10.95 19.58 -1.01
C ASP A 93 10.22 20.90 -1.30
N GLY A 94 9.38 21.33 -0.37
CA GLY A 94 8.53 22.52 -0.51
C GLY A 94 7.33 22.39 -1.45
N ARG A 95 7.10 21.23 -2.10
CA ARG A 95 5.90 20.97 -2.91
C ARG A 95 4.80 20.32 -2.07
N ASP A 96 3.55 20.67 -2.37
CA ASP A 96 2.38 19.97 -1.82
C ASP A 96 2.19 18.63 -2.54
N PHE A 97 2.91 17.60 -2.08
CA PHE A 97 2.92 16.28 -2.68
C PHE A 97 3.05 15.21 -1.62
N THR A 98 2.10 14.26 -1.58
CA THR A 98 2.05 13.29 -0.48
C THR A 98 2.84 12.03 -0.80
N PHE A 99 3.66 11.58 0.15
CA PHE A 99 4.37 10.31 0.09
C PHE A 99 3.80 9.30 1.07
N PHE A 100 3.74 8.02 0.66
CA PHE A 100 3.32 6.92 1.52
C PHE A 100 4.20 5.68 1.31
N ASN A 101 4.61 5.04 2.40
CA ASN A 101 5.18 3.70 2.36
C ASN A 101 4.08 2.69 2.00
N GLY A 102 4.20 2.11 0.81
CA GLY A 102 3.31 1.13 0.23
C GLY A 102 3.92 -0.25 0.09
N LEU A 103 5.00 -0.54 0.82
CA LEU A 103 5.58 -1.88 0.86
C LEU A 103 4.58 -2.88 1.46
N PRO A 104 4.61 -4.16 1.03
CA PRO A 104 3.69 -5.16 1.56
C PRO A 104 3.81 -5.41 3.08
N THR A 105 4.93 -5.01 3.68
CA THR A 105 5.28 -5.13 5.09
C THR A 105 5.68 -3.76 5.65
N ALA A 106 4.90 -2.73 5.29
CA ALA A 106 5.24 -1.33 5.52
C ALA A 106 5.57 -1.01 6.98
N GLU A 107 4.90 -1.66 7.95
CA GLU A 107 5.13 -1.42 9.37
C GLU A 107 6.59 -1.69 9.79
N LEU A 108 7.19 -2.78 9.30
CA LEU A 108 8.60 -3.11 9.60
C LEU A 108 9.60 -2.11 9.00
N THR A 109 9.24 -1.48 7.89
CA THR A 109 10.12 -0.54 7.17
C THR A 109 9.84 0.91 7.52
N MET A 110 8.75 1.17 8.25
CA MET A 110 8.32 2.52 8.60
C MET A 110 9.37 3.33 9.36
N PRO A 111 10.16 2.77 10.31
CA PRO A 111 11.23 3.54 10.96
C PRO A 111 12.22 4.16 9.96
N ALA A 112 12.60 3.41 8.92
CA ALA A 112 13.50 3.91 7.88
C ALA A 112 12.83 4.96 6.98
N TYR A 113 11.54 4.79 6.66
CA TYR A 113 10.77 5.75 5.86
C TYR A 113 10.55 7.09 6.58
N ARG A 114 10.23 7.06 7.89
CA ARG A 114 10.11 8.28 8.71
C ARG A 114 11.41 9.07 8.73
N ALA A 115 12.56 8.38 8.83
CA ALA A 115 13.87 9.02 8.83
C ALA A 115 14.20 9.78 7.53
N ILE A 116 13.50 9.49 6.42
CA ILE A 116 13.65 10.19 5.14
C ILE A 116 12.47 11.12 4.81
N GLY A 117 11.60 11.42 5.78
CA GLY A 117 10.49 12.37 5.62
C GLY A 117 9.23 11.79 4.98
N VAL A 118 9.05 10.46 5.03
CA VAL A 118 7.80 9.81 4.63
C VAL A 118 7.11 9.29 5.88
N ASP A 119 6.06 9.98 6.33
CA ASP A 119 5.41 9.69 7.62
C ASP A 119 4.16 8.80 7.51
N LEU A 120 3.68 8.58 6.29
CA LEU A 120 2.46 7.82 6.03
C LEU A 120 2.78 6.43 5.49
N TYR A 121 1.90 5.48 5.76
CA TYR A 121 1.95 4.14 5.19
C TYR A 121 0.55 3.54 5.05
N SER A 122 0.42 2.48 4.26
CA SER A 122 -0.79 1.66 4.23
C SER A 122 -0.66 0.40 5.09
N SER A 123 -1.65 0.12 5.92
CA SER A 123 -1.71 -1.08 6.75
C SER A 123 -2.83 -2.02 6.32
N ALA A 124 -2.48 -3.27 6.02
CA ALA A 124 -3.49 -4.32 5.82
C ALA A 124 -4.06 -4.83 7.16
N VAL A 125 -3.29 -4.69 8.25
CA VAL A 125 -3.70 -5.07 9.61
C VAL A 125 -4.88 -4.26 10.08
N PHE A 126 -4.97 -2.98 9.68
CA PHE A 126 -6.10 -2.11 10.01
C PHE A 126 -7.46 -2.71 9.61
N ALA A 127 -7.52 -3.58 8.60
CA ALA A 127 -8.77 -4.21 8.17
C ALA A 127 -9.33 -5.25 9.17
N PHE A 128 -8.49 -5.86 10.02
CA PHE A 128 -8.93 -6.87 10.99
C PHE A 128 -8.53 -6.56 12.43
N ALA A 129 -7.50 -5.76 12.67
CA ALA A 129 -7.08 -5.34 13.99
C ALA A 129 -6.71 -3.84 13.98
N PRO A 130 -7.72 -2.95 13.82
CA PRO A 130 -7.49 -1.51 13.83
C PRO A 130 -6.84 -1.03 15.14
N GLU A 131 -7.09 -1.70 16.27
CA GLU A 131 -6.49 -1.37 17.56
C GLU A 131 -4.96 -1.49 17.50
N ILE A 132 -4.46 -2.61 16.96
CA ILE A 132 -3.03 -2.87 16.76
C ILE A 132 -2.40 -1.83 15.84
N ALA A 133 -3.05 -1.58 14.69
CA ALA A 133 -2.55 -0.62 13.72
C ALA A 133 -2.50 0.81 14.27
N VAL A 134 -3.48 1.21 15.09
CA VAL A 134 -3.52 2.52 15.75
C VAL A 134 -2.45 2.62 16.83
N ALA A 135 -2.31 1.62 17.71
CA ALA A 135 -1.30 1.61 18.75
C ALA A 135 0.13 1.69 18.18
N TYR A 136 0.41 0.96 17.10
CA TYR A 136 1.68 1.07 16.39
C TYR A 136 1.91 2.47 15.80
N ARG A 137 0.89 3.04 15.14
CA ARG A 137 0.96 4.40 14.62
C ARG A 137 1.21 5.44 15.73
N GLN A 138 0.73 5.20 16.94
CA GLN A 138 0.94 6.04 18.12
C GLN A 138 2.29 5.81 18.81
N GLY A 139 3.15 4.93 18.29
CA GLY A 139 4.52 4.75 18.77
C GLY A 139 4.76 3.52 19.63
N ASN A 140 3.81 2.58 19.69
CA ASN A 140 4.06 1.29 20.37
C ASN A 140 4.95 0.37 19.51
N GLU A 141 6.26 0.56 19.62
CA GLU A 141 7.25 -0.19 18.84
C GLU A 141 7.37 -1.66 19.25
N ARG A 142 6.87 -2.06 20.42
CA ARG A 142 6.86 -3.48 20.83
C ARG A 142 6.10 -4.36 19.85
N LEU A 143 5.05 -3.80 19.23
CA LEU A 143 4.29 -4.46 18.18
C LEU A 143 5.15 -4.87 16.98
N LEU A 144 6.28 -4.22 16.71
CA LEU A 144 7.17 -4.63 15.63
C LEU A 144 7.74 -6.02 15.84
N GLY A 145 8.24 -6.30 17.04
CA GLY A 145 8.85 -7.59 17.38
C GLY A 145 7.82 -8.65 17.75
N GLU A 146 6.77 -8.27 18.49
CA GLU A 146 5.84 -9.23 19.09
C GLU A 146 4.65 -9.57 18.17
N PHE A 147 4.31 -8.71 17.20
CA PHE A 147 3.19 -8.93 16.28
C PHE A 147 3.58 -8.87 14.79
N TYR A 148 4.14 -7.74 14.32
CA TYR A 148 4.36 -7.51 12.89
C TYR A 148 5.43 -8.42 12.30
N ALA A 149 6.58 -8.61 12.96
CA ALA A 149 7.62 -9.51 12.46
C ALA A 149 7.12 -10.97 12.36
N PRO A 150 6.51 -11.57 13.40
CA PRO A 150 5.88 -12.88 13.28
C PRO A 150 4.78 -12.96 12.21
N LEU A 151 3.94 -11.92 12.08
CA LEU A 151 2.91 -11.86 11.03
C LEU A 151 3.53 -11.87 9.63
N VAL A 152 4.67 -11.20 9.45
CA VAL A 152 5.41 -11.16 8.17
C VAL A 152 6.03 -12.53 7.85
N GLU A 153 6.55 -13.24 8.85
CA GLU A 153 7.04 -14.61 8.67
C GLU A 153 5.88 -15.53 8.25
N LEU A 154 4.75 -15.47 8.95
CA LEU A 154 3.55 -16.22 8.60
C LEU A 154 3.07 -15.89 7.18
N ARG A 155 3.05 -14.60 6.82
CA ARG A 155 2.71 -14.11 5.47
C ARG A 155 3.61 -14.69 4.39
N SER A 156 4.86 -14.97 4.71
CA SER A 156 5.87 -15.39 3.73
C SER A 156 5.88 -16.90 3.49
N LYS A 157 5.20 -17.70 4.33
CA LYS A 157 5.14 -19.17 4.19
C LYS A 157 4.54 -19.64 2.85
N VAL A 158 3.50 -18.96 2.37
CA VAL A 158 2.78 -19.37 1.15
C VAL A 158 2.51 -18.15 0.25
N PRO A 159 2.87 -18.21 -1.04
CA PRO A 159 2.50 -17.18 -2.00
C PRO A 159 1.00 -16.89 -1.98
N GLY A 160 0.63 -15.62 -1.78
CA GLY A 160 -0.77 -15.20 -1.70
C GLY A 160 -1.30 -14.97 -0.28
N TYR A 161 -0.59 -15.42 0.77
CA TYR A 161 -1.01 -15.20 2.17
C TYR A 161 -1.11 -13.72 2.56
N ALA A 162 -0.50 -12.81 1.79
CA ALA A 162 -0.74 -11.37 1.91
C ALA A 162 -2.23 -10.98 1.90
N VAL A 163 -3.06 -11.70 1.14
CA VAL A 163 -4.52 -11.47 1.08
C VAL A 163 -5.27 -12.48 1.96
N SER A 164 -4.84 -13.75 1.98
CA SER A 164 -5.50 -14.80 2.77
C SER A 164 -5.48 -14.53 4.26
N LEU A 165 -4.37 -14.01 4.80
CA LEU A 165 -4.27 -13.63 6.22
C LEU A 165 -5.24 -12.51 6.58
N VAL A 166 -5.41 -11.51 5.71
CA VAL A 166 -6.35 -10.40 5.96
C VAL A 166 -7.78 -10.93 6.06
N LYS A 167 -8.22 -11.74 5.09
CA LYS A 167 -9.57 -12.34 5.13
C LYS A 167 -9.77 -13.27 6.33
N ALA A 168 -8.77 -14.09 6.66
CA ALA A 168 -8.82 -14.95 7.82
C ALA A 168 -8.90 -14.15 9.12
N GLY A 169 -8.11 -13.07 9.26
CA GLY A 169 -8.15 -12.17 10.40
C GLY A 169 -9.52 -11.52 10.57
N VAL A 170 -10.11 -11.01 9.49
CA VAL A 170 -11.47 -10.42 9.52
C VAL A 170 -12.51 -11.45 10.02
N ARG A 171 -12.41 -12.71 9.56
CA ARG A 171 -13.28 -13.81 10.02
C ARG A 171 -13.05 -14.17 11.48
N LEU A 172 -11.79 -14.28 11.93
CA LEU A 172 -11.44 -14.52 13.34
C LEU A 172 -11.97 -13.42 14.26
N ARG A 173 -12.14 -12.20 13.73
CA ARG A 173 -12.69 -11.04 14.42
C ARG A 173 -14.21 -10.89 14.27
N GLY A 174 -14.89 -11.91 13.73
CA GLY A 174 -16.34 -12.05 13.76
C GLY A 174 -17.09 -11.50 12.55
N LEU A 175 -16.39 -11.01 11.51
CA LEU A 175 -17.02 -10.47 10.31
C LEU A 175 -16.98 -11.51 9.16
N ASP A 176 -18.09 -11.67 8.45
CA ASP A 176 -18.13 -12.55 7.27
C ASP A 176 -17.45 -11.89 6.07
N ALA A 177 -16.20 -12.28 5.80
CA ALA A 177 -15.42 -11.86 4.64
C ALA A 177 -15.38 -12.90 3.51
N GLY A 178 -16.09 -14.03 3.67
CA GLY A 178 -16.01 -15.20 2.80
C GLY A 178 -14.59 -15.76 2.63
N ALA A 179 -14.45 -16.73 1.72
CA ALA A 179 -13.15 -17.27 1.33
C ALA A 179 -12.40 -16.34 0.36
N VAL A 180 -11.09 -16.55 0.21
CA VAL A 180 -10.35 -15.98 -0.94
C VAL A 180 -10.81 -16.60 -2.26
N ARG A 181 -10.63 -15.88 -3.38
CA ARG A 181 -10.91 -16.40 -4.72
C ARG A 181 -9.64 -17.05 -5.31
N PRO A 182 -9.77 -18.09 -6.16
CA PRO A 182 -8.63 -18.60 -6.93
C PRO A 182 -7.90 -17.49 -7.70
N PRO A 183 -6.56 -17.58 -7.87
CA PRO A 183 -5.68 -18.70 -7.54
C PRO A 183 -5.21 -18.72 -6.07
N LEU A 184 -5.76 -17.87 -5.20
CA LEU A 184 -5.42 -17.88 -3.77
C LEU A 184 -6.12 -19.05 -3.06
N ALA A 185 -5.53 -19.50 -1.95
CA ALA A 185 -6.11 -20.48 -1.06
C ALA A 185 -6.24 -19.91 0.37
N ASP A 186 -7.23 -20.41 1.11
CA ASP A 186 -7.37 -20.15 2.54
C ASP A 186 -6.16 -20.73 3.33
N LEU A 187 -5.98 -20.26 4.57
CA LEU A 187 -4.84 -20.68 5.39
C LEU A 187 -4.95 -22.17 5.75
N ALA A 188 -3.79 -22.84 5.87
CA ALA A 188 -3.74 -24.15 6.49
C ALA A 188 -4.19 -24.05 7.97
N PRO A 189 -4.79 -25.11 8.56
CA PRO A 189 -5.28 -25.07 9.94
C PRO A 189 -4.24 -24.60 10.97
N GLY A 190 -2.98 -25.01 10.82
CA GLY A 190 -1.89 -24.59 11.69
C GLY A 190 -1.58 -23.08 11.58
N ASP A 191 -1.55 -22.56 10.35
CA ASP A 191 -1.29 -21.14 10.08
C ASP A 191 -2.48 -20.26 10.53
N LEU A 192 -3.71 -20.78 10.44
CA LEU A 192 -4.89 -20.10 10.99
C LEU A 192 -4.82 -19.98 12.52
N ALA A 193 -4.44 -21.07 13.22
CA ALA A 193 -4.25 -21.05 14.66
C ALA A 193 -3.08 -20.14 15.08
N GLU A 194 -2.03 -20.06 14.26
CA GLU A 194 -0.93 -19.11 14.46
C GLU A 194 -1.40 -17.67 14.30
N LEU A 195 -2.17 -17.34 13.26
CA LEU A 195 -2.74 -16.01 13.08
C LEU A 195 -3.63 -15.59 14.26
N ASP A 196 -4.51 -16.48 14.74
CA ASP A 196 -5.37 -16.22 15.90
C ASP A 196 -4.54 -15.89 17.16
N ARG A 197 -3.45 -16.64 17.40
CA ARG A 197 -2.53 -16.37 18.51
C ARG A 197 -1.84 -15.03 18.36
N LEU A 198 -1.36 -14.68 17.16
CA LEU A 198 -0.70 -13.40 16.91
C LEU A 198 -1.67 -12.23 17.12
N ILE A 199 -2.92 -12.34 16.66
CA ILE A 199 -3.93 -11.31 16.90
C ILE A 199 -4.13 -11.09 18.40
N LYS A 200 -4.23 -12.15 19.21
CA LYS A 200 -4.37 -12.04 20.67
C LYS A 200 -3.17 -11.35 21.32
N ILE A 201 -1.95 -11.76 20.98
CA ILE A 201 -0.71 -11.11 21.45
C ILE A 201 -0.72 -9.62 21.10
N GLY A 202 -1.05 -9.28 19.85
CA GLY A 202 -1.08 -7.89 19.43
C GLY A 202 -2.12 -7.06 20.18
N LEU A 203 -3.29 -7.61 20.47
CA LEU A 203 -4.34 -6.93 21.25
C LEU A 203 -3.99 -6.78 22.73
N GLU A 204 -3.22 -7.69 23.32
CA GLU A 204 -2.71 -7.54 24.69
C GLU A 204 -1.69 -6.40 24.82
N LEU A 205 -1.11 -5.96 23.70
CA LEU A 205 -0.13 -4.87 23.63
C LEU A 205 -0.74 -3.51 23.32
N THR A 206 -2.01 -3.44 22.90
CA THR A 206 -2.70 -2.17 22.56
C THR A 206 -3.30 -1.50 23.78
#